data_AF-A0A5S4U5V8-F1
#
_entry.id   AF-A0A5S4U5V8-F1
#
_cell.length_a   1.000
_cell.length_b   1.000
_cell.length_c   1.000
_cell.angle_alpha   90.00
_cell.angle_beta   90.00
_cell.angle_gamma   90.00
#
_symmetry.space_group_name_H-M   'P 1'
#
loop_
_entity.id
_entity.type
_entity.pdbx_description
1 polymer ?
#
loop_
_entity_poly.entity_id
_entity_poly.type
_entity_poly.pdbx_seq_one_letter_code
_entity_poly.pdbx_strand_id
1 'polypeptide(L)'
;MADIHVEVVYALPERQYLRPLTLEAGSTAEQAIQASGLLALRPDIDLGVNKIGIFSRPAKLSDVLNDGDRVEIYRPLLADPKELRRQRAERSKNKAR
;
A
#
# COMPACT_ATOMS: atom_id res chain seq x y z
N MET A 1 -26.42 -11.57 8.12
CA MET A 1 -24.98 -11.83 8.02
C MET A 1 -24.31 -11.23 9.26
N ALA A 2 -23.15 -11.75 9.66
CA ALA A 2 -22.33 -11.09 10.68
C ALA A 2 -21.50 -10.01 10.00
N ASP A 3 -21.35 -8.86 10.65
CA ASP A 3 -20.45 -7.81 10.18
C ASP A 3 -19.09 -7.95 10.88
N ILE A 4 -18.02 -7.55 10.20
CA ILE A 4 -16.66 -7.50 10.71
C ILE A 4 -16.17 -6.05 10.74
N HIS A 5 -15.43 -5.70 11.77
CA HIS A 5 -14.78 -4.42 11.94
C HIS A 5 -13.32 -4.58 11.52
N VAL A 6 -12.93 -3.88 10.48
CA VAL A 6 -11.56 -3.94 9.95
C VAL A 6 -11.00 -2.53 9.84
N GLU A 7 -9.68 -2.43 9.74
CA GLU A 7 -9.02 -1.16 9.59
C GLU A 7 -8.09 -1.17 8.39
N VAL A 8 -8.23 -0.19 7.50
CA VAL A 8 -7.32 -0.04 6.35
C VAL A 8 -6.35 1.09 6.63
N VAL A 9 -5.06 0.78 6.53
CA VAL A 9 -3.97 1.68 6.83
C VAL A 9 -3.08 1.91 5.61
N TYR A 10 -2.77 3.18 5.36
CA TYR A 10 -1.77 3.57 4.37
C TYR A 10 -0.78 4.56 5.01
N ALA A 11 0.47 4.11 5.18
CA ALA A 11 1.51 4.87 5.86
C ALA A 11 2.50 5.51 4.87
N LEU A 12 2.43 6.84 4.75
CA LEU A 12 3.43 7.67 4.09
C LEU A 12 4.41 8.26 5.13
N PRO A 13 5.63 8.67 4.72
CA PRO A 13 6.59 9.29 5.64
C PRO A 13 6.07 10.52 6.36
N GLU A 14 5.24 11.30 5.66
CA GLU A 14 4.71 12.58 6.15
C GLU A 14 3.32 12.43 6.78
N ARG A 15 2.59 11.35 6.44
CA ARG A 15 1.19 11.18 6.87
C ARG A 15 0.77 9.72 6.88
N GLN A 16 0.05 9.34 7.92
CA GLN A 16 -0.64 8.06 7.96
C GLN A 16 -2.14 8.27 7.75
N TYR A 17 -2.76 7.36 7.00
CA TYR A 17 -4.20 7.26 6.88
C TYR A 17 -4.65 5.98 7.57
N LEU A 18 -5.58 6.09 8.51
CA LEU A 18 -6.20 4.98 9.22
C LEU A 18 -7.71 5.12 9.01
N ARG A 19 -8.32 4.09 8.42
CA ARG A 19 -9.75 4.07 8.07
C ARG A 19 -10.40 2.84 8.69
N PRO A 20 -11.09 2.98 9.84
CA PRO A 20 -11.93 1.92 10.37
C PRO A 20 -13.17 1.76 9.49
N LEU A 21 -13.52 0.52 9.17
CA LEU A 21 -14.63 0.13 8.30
C LEU A 21 -15.42 -0.98 8.97
N THR A 22 -16.72 -1.04 8.67
CA THR A 22 -17.57 -2.20 8.94
C THR A 22 -17.92 -2.82 7.60
N LEU A 23 -17.64 -4.11 7.43
CA LEU A 23 -17.88 -4.87 6.21
C LEU A 23 -18.63 -6.15 6.52
N GLU A 24 -19.25 -6.76 5.51
CA GLU A 24 -19.85 -8.09 5.68
C GLU A 24 -18.78 -9.14 5.93
N ALA A 25 -19.05 -10.10 6.82
CA ALA A 25 -18.16 -11.23 7.04
C ALA A 25 -17.95 -12.00 5.73
N GLY A 26 -16.70 -12.37 5.45
CA GLY A 26 -16.32 -12.96 4.17
C GLY A 26 -15.76 -11.94 3.16
N SER A 27 -15.78 -10.64 3.49
CA SER A 27 -15.16 -9.62 2.64
C SER A 27 -13.65 -9.83 2.50
N THR A 28 -13.12 -9.45 1.34
CA THR A 28 -11.68 -9.57 1.04
C THR A 28 -10.91 -8.29 1.37
N ALA A 29 -9.59 -8.43 1.45
CA ALA A 29 -8.69 -7.28 1.58
C ALA A 29 -8.90 -6.22 0.47
N GLU A 30 -9.15 -6.66 -0.77
CA GLU A 30 -9.47 -5.76 -1.87
C GLU A 30 -10.75 -4.95 -1.62
N GLN A 31 -11.83 -5.63 -1.20
CA GLN A 31 -13.11 -4.98 -0.92
C GLN A 31 -12.97 -3.97 0.22
N ALA A 32 -12.19 -4.29 1.26
CA ALA A 32 -11.90 -3.34 2.33
C ALA A 32 -11.16 -2.10 1.82
N ILE A 33 -10.13 -2.28 0.99
CA ILE A 33 -9.39 -1.16 0.43
C ILE A 33 -10.28 -0.28 -0.45
N GLN A 34 -11.14 -0.88 -1.29
CA GLN A 34 -12.10 -0.15 -2.11
C GLN A 34 -13.11 0.62 -1.23
N ALA A 35 -13.70 -0.04 -0.24
CA ALA A 35 -14.66 0.56 0.69
C ALA A 35 -14.05 1.69 1.54
N SER A 36 -12.75 1.64 1.83
CA SER A 36 -12.05 2.68 2.59
C SER A 36 -12.00 4.05 1.88
N GLY A 37 -12.24 4.09 0.57
CA GLY A 37 -12.10 5.29 -0.26
C GLY A 37 -10.66 5.77 -0.43
N LEU A 38 -9.66 5.02 0.06
CA LEU A 38 -8.25 5.39 -0.04
C LEU A 38 -7.78 5.49 -1.49
N LEU A 39 -8.28 4.62 -2.37
CA LEU A 39 -7.96 4.67 -3.81
C LEU A 39 -8.38 5.99 -4.46
N ALA A 40 -9.50 6.57 -4.02
CA ALA A 40 -9.96 7.87 -4.52
C ALA A 40 -9.19 9.04 -3.89
N LEU A 41 -8.78 8.91 -2.62
CA LEU A 41 -7.99 9.92 -1.91
C LEU A 41 -6.52 9.95 -2.34
N ARG A 42 -5.98 8.81 -2.76
CA ARG A 42 -4.56 8.60 -3.07
C ARG A 42 -4.42 7.87 -4.41
N PRO A 43 -4.35 8.62 -5.52
CA PRO A 43 -4.19 8.04 -6.86
C PRO A 43 -2.81 7.41 -7.10
N ASP A 44 -1.88 7.55 -6.15
CA ASP A 44 -0.58 6.88 -6.13
C ASP A 44 -0.63 5.45 -5.57
N ILE A 45 -1.79 5.00 -5.07
CA ILE A 45 -2.00 3.60 -4.70
C ILE A 45 -2.37 2.82 -5.97
N ASP A 46 -1.51 1.89 -6.36
CA ASP A 46 -1.76 0.91 -7.41
C ASP A 46 -1.73 -0.50 -6.80
N LEU A 47 -2.91 -1.12 -6.65
CA LEU A 47 -3.02 -2.45 -6.05
C LEU A 47 -2.35 -3.57 -6.87
N GLY A 48 -1.99 -3.32 -8.14
CA GLY A 48 -1.18 -4.23 -8.93
C GLY A 48 0.31 -4.21 -8.56
N VAL A 49 0.79 -3.12 -7.96
CA VAL A 49 2.21 -2.89 -7.63
C VAL A 49 2.45 -2.85 -6.12
N ASN A 50 1.54 -2.22 -5.38
CA ASN A 50 1.59 -2.13 -3.92
C ASN A 50 1.42 -3.51 -3.29
N LYS A 51 2.37 -3.87 -2.43
CA LYS A 51 2.19 -5.03 -1.55
C LYS A 51 1.21 -4.67 -0.45
N ILE A 52 0.40 -5.64 -0.05
CA ILE A 52 -0.48 -5.49 1.10
C ILE A 52 -0.08 -6.48 2.19
N GLY A 53 -0.48 -6.18 3.42
CA GLY A 53 -0.38 -7.10 4.53
C GLY A 53 -1.63 -7.06 5.41
N ILE A 54 -1.84 -8.13 6.17
CA ILE A 54 -2.83 -8.20 7.25
C ILE A 54 -2.04 -8.43 8.54
N PHE A 55 -2.16 -7.54 9.53
CA PHE A 55 -1.40 -7.61 10.79
C PHE A 55 0.10 -7.87 10.60
N SER A 56 0.77 -7.03 9.82
CA SER A 56 2.21 -7.14 9.52
C SER A 56 2.65 -8.45 8.86
N ARG A 57 1.71 -9.24 8.32
CA ARG A 57 1.99 -10.44 7.51
C ARG A 57 1.65 -10.14 6.05
N PRO A 58 2.48 -10.57 5.08
CA PRO A 58 2.14 -10.46 3.67
C PRO A 58 0.81 -11.15 3.36
N ALA A 59 -0.07 -10.45 2.63
CA ALA A 59 -1.40 -10.95 2.26
C ALA A 59 -1.67 -10.69 0.77
N LYS A 60 -2.66 -11.38 0.23
CA LYS A 60 -3.18 -11.16 -1.13
C LYS A 60 -4.48 -10.38 -1.07
N LEU A 61 -4.78 -9.67 -2.15
CA LEU A 61 -6.03 -8.93 -2.33
C LEU A 61 -7.28 -9.81 -2.16
N SER A 62 -7.16 -11.09 -2.53
CA SER A 62 -8.22 -12.11 -2.42
C SER A 62 -8.38 -12.70 -1.02
N ASP A 63 -7.49 -12.40 -0.07
CA ASP A 63 -7.56 -12.98 1.27
C ASP A 63 -8.78 -12.44 2.01
N VAL A 64 -9.52 -13.35 2.64
CA VAL A 64 -10.73 -13.04 3.42
C VAL A 64 -10.33 -12.47 4.77
N LEU A 65 -11.00 -11.39 5.16
CA LEU A 65 -10.78 -10.70 6.42
C LEU A 65 -11.63 -11.28 7.54
N ASN A 66 -11.10 -11.20 8.75
CA ASN A 66 -11.77 -11.51 10.01
C ASN A 66 -12.02 -10.23 10.80
N ASP A 67 -12.90 -10.33 11.80
CA ASP A 67 -13.15 -9.24 12.73
C ASP A 67 -11.87 -8.83 13.47
N GLY A 68 -11.60 -7.53 13.49
CA GLY A 68 -10.39 -6.91 14.04
C GLY A 68 -9.21 -6.85 13.07
N ASP A 69 -9.30 -7.38 11.85
CA ASP A 69 -8.17 -7.38 10.92
C ASP A 69 -7.76 -5.97 10.49
N ARG A 70 -6.44 -5.75 10.43
CA ARG A 70 -5.84 -4.53 9.91
C ARG A 70 -5.14 -4.78 8.59
N VAL A 71 -5.68 -4.21 7.52
CA VAL A 71 -5.12 -4.23 6.17
C VAL A 71 -4.15 -3.08 5.99
N GLU A 72 -2.89 -3.38 5.72
CA GLU A 72 -1.79 -2.42 5.57
C GLU A 72 -1.39 -2.36 4.09
N ILE A 73 -1.46 -1.17 3.48
CA ILE A 73 -0.99 -0.94 2.11
C ILE A 73 0.45 -0.43 2.16
N TYR A 74 1.41 -1.20 1.63
CA TYR A 74 2.82 -0.84 1.62
C TYR A 74 3.19 -0.06 0.35
N ARG A 75 4.17 0.83 0.48
CA ARG A 75 4.72 1.59 -0.66
C ARG A 75 5.63 0.70 -1.51
N PRO A 76 5.63 0.86 -2.85
CA PRO A 76 6.62 0.22 -3.69
C PRO A 76 8.02 0.75 -3.33
N LEU A 77 9.02 -0.13 -3.42
CA LEU A 77 10.42 0.27 -3.25
C LEU A 77 10.83 1.12 -4.46
N LEU A 78 11.16 2.39 -4.23
CA LEU A 78 11.56 3.38 -5.24
C LEU A 78 12.94 3.13 -5.87
N ALA A 79 13.49 1.92 -5.77
CA ALA A 79 14.81 1.62 -6.29
C ALA A 79 14.71 0.88 -7.62
N ASP A 80 14.77 1.63 -8.73
CA ASP A 80 15.44 1.12 -9.92
C ASP A 80 16.96 1.45 -9.79
N PRO A 81 17.82 0.47 -9.45
CA PRO A 81 19.25 0.69 -9.22
C PRO A 81 20.01 1.12 -10.49
N LYS A 82 19.39 1.01 -11.66
CA LYS A 82 20.03 1.23 -12.96
C LYS A 82 20.11 2.72 -13.31
N GLU A 83 19.10 3.49 -12.94
CA GLU A 83 19.03 4.92 -13.25
C GLU A 83 19.93 5.77 -12.34
N LEU A 84 19.97 5.44 -11.04
CA LEU A 84 20.87 6.08 -10.06
C LEU A 84 22.36 5.82 -10.38
N ARG A 85 22.70 4.67 -10.96
CA ARG A 85 24.05 4.39 -11.45
C ARG A 85 24.41 5.25 -12.67
N ARG A 86 23.47 5.45 -13.61
CA ARG A 86 23.70 6.27 -14.81
C ARG A 86 23.96 7.75 -14.47
N GLN A 87 23.15 8.36 -13.60
CA GLN A 87 23.32 9.77 -13.23
C GLN A 87 24.64 10.05 -12.48
N ARG A 88 25.17 9.07 -11.72
CA ARG A 88 26.49 9.21 -11.08
C ARG A 88 27.64 9.20 -12.07
N ALA A 89 27.53 8.46 -13.17
CA ALA A 89 28.55 8.40 -14.22
C ALA A 89 28.57 9.66 -15.12
N GLU A 90 27.44 10.37 -15.24
CA GLU A 90 27.37 11.60 -16.04
C GLU A 90 27.95 12.82 -15.29
N ARG A 91 27.80 12.89 -13.96
CA ARG A 91 28.36 14.01 -13.16
C ARG A 91 29.88 14.02 -13.06
N SER A 92 30.58 12.93 -13.36
CA SER A 92 32.05 12.87 -13.34
C SER A 92 32.70 13.38 -14.64
N LYS A 93 31.96 13.58 -15.73
CA LYS A 93 32.52 14.07 -17.01
C LYS A 93 32.54 15.59 -17.15
N ASN A 94 31.75 16.34 -16.37
CA ASN A 94 31.58 17.78 -16.55
C ASN A 94 32.43 18.66 -15.61
N LYS A 95 33.43 18.09 -14.94
CA LYS A 95 34.32 18.80 -13.99
C LYS A 95 35.77 18.94 -14.46
N ALA A 96 36.04 18.61 -15.73
CA ALA A 96 37.39 18.60 -16.32
C ALA A 96 37.47 19.40 -17.64
N ARG A 97 36.74 20.51 -17.76
CA ARG A 97 36.89 21.45 -18.88
C ARG A 97 37.11 22.85 -18.37
#